data_AF-A0A2E3PLY0-F1
#
_entry.id   AF-A0A2E3PLY0-F1
#
_cell.length_a   1.000
_cell.length_b   1.000
_cell.length_c   1.000
_cell.angle_alpha   90.00
_cell.angle_beta   90.00
_cell.angle_gamma   90.00
#
_symmetry.space_group_name_H-M   'P 1'
#
loop_
_entity.id
_entity.type
_entity.pdbx_description
1 polymer ?
#
loop_
_entity_poly.entity_id
_entity_poly.type
_entity_poly.pdbx_seq_one_letter_code
_entity_poly.pdbx_strand_id
1 'polypeptide(L)' 'HRPHTSLDGLNPWEYHQRSVENQTLNRAN' A
#
# COMPACT_ATOMS: atom_id res chain seq x y z
N HIS A 1 -11.38 16.91 -5.48
CA HIS A 1 -10.98 15.84 -4.54
C HIS A 1 -11.15 14.51 -5.25
N ARG A 2 -10.06 13.86 -5.67
CA ARG A 2 -10.10 12.59 -6.43
C ARG A 2 -9.81 11.48 -5.41
N PRO A 3 -10.58 10.39 -5.34
CA PRO A 3 -10.22 9.30 -4.44
C PRO A 3 -8.88 8.74 -4.92
N HIS A 4 -7.86 8.93 -4.11
CA HIS A 4 -6.52 8.40 -4.31
C HIS A 4 -6.53 6.91 -3.98
N THR A 5 -7.17 6.10 -4.83
CA THR A 5 -7.14 4.63 -4.70
C THR A 5 -7.20 4.00 -6.08
N SER A 6 -6.23 4.34 -6.94
CA SER A 6 -5.80 3.39 -7.97
C SER A 6 -4.76 2.50 -7.29
N LEU A 7 -4.98 1.19 -7.29
CA LEU A 7 -4.06 0.19 -6.74
C LEU A 7 -2.74 0.10 -7.54
N ASP A 8 -2.35 1.14 -8.29
CA ASP A 8 -1.25 1.12 -9.26
C ASP A 8 -1.31 -0.01 -10.31
N GLY A 9 -2.49 -0.61 -10.53
CA GLY A 9 -2.64 -1.82 -11.35
C GLY A 9 -2.39 -3.14 -10.61
N LEU A 10 -2.13 -3.08 -9.31
CA LEU A 10 -2.01 -4.24 -8.45
C LEU A 10 -3.36 -4.86 -8.15
N ASN A 11 -3.35 -6.17 -7.95
CA ASN A 11 -4.50 -6.82 -7.35
C ASN A 11 -4.62 -6.40 -5.85
N PRO A 12 -5.82 -6.50 -5.25
CA PRO A 12 -6.03 -6.08 -3.87
C PRO A 12 -5.10 -6.74 -2.84
N TRP A 13 -4.62 -7.96 -3.10
CA TRP A 13 -3.74 -8.69 -2.20
C TRP A 13 -2.30 -8.15 -2.26
N GLU A 14 -1.78 -7.87 -3.45
CA GLU A 14 -0.47 -7.22 -3.65
C GLU A 14 -0.43 -5.83 -3.03
N TYR A 15 -1.52 -5.06 -3.14
CA TYR A 15 -1.62 -3.77 -2.46
C TYR A 15 -1.58 -3.92 -0.93
N HIS A 16 -2.30 -4.91 -0.40
CA HIS A 16 -2.30 -5.18 1.04
C HIS A 16 -0.89 -5.51 1.55
N GLN A 17 -0.16 -6.37 0.84
CA GLN A 17 1.22 -6.70 1.22
C GLN A 17 2.16 -5.50 1.19
N ARG A 18 2.14 -4.72 0.09
CA ARG A 18 2.97 -3.49 -0.01
C ARG A 18 2.64 -2.48 1.09
N SER A 19 1.37 -2.34 1.46
CA SER A 19 0.96 -1.46 2.56
C SER A 19 1.53 -1.93 3.91
N VAL A 20 1.47 -3.24 4.19
CA VAL A 20 1.99 -3.82 5.43
C VAL A 20 3.52 -3.72 5.52
N GLU A 21 4.22 -3.99 4.42
CA GLU A 21 5.67 -3.83 4.33
C GLU A 21 6.10 -2.38 4.55
N ASN A 22 5.41 -1.43 3.90
CA ASN A 22 5.70 -0.01 4.04
C ASN A 22 5.44 0.51 5.47
N GLN A 23 4.37 0.03 6.11
CA GLN A 23 4.09 0.36 7.52
C GLN A 23 5.15 -0.22 8.46
N THR A 24 5.63 -1.42 8.19
CA THR A 24 6.67 -2.07 9.00
C THR A 24 8.01 -1.34 8.87
N LEU A 25 8.37 -0.92 7.65
CA LEU A 25 9.57 -0.12 7.39
C LEU A 25 9.52 1.25 8.09
N ASN A 26 8.35 1.91 8.08
CA ASN A 26 8.16 3.18 8.79
C ASN A 26 8.20 3.04 10.32
N ARG A 27 7.87 1.87 10.87
CA ARG A 27 7.93 1.60 12.31
C ARG A 27 9.36 1.32 12.80
N ALA A 28 10.24 0.88 11.92
CA ALA A 28 11.63 0.54 12.24
C ALA A 28 12.59 1.74 12.18
N ASN A 29 12.10 2.93 11.81
CA ASN A 29 12.81 4.20 11.85
C ASN A 29 12.26 5.08 12.99
#